data_AF-A0A249KAD4-F1
#
_entry.id   AF-A0A249KAD4-F1
#
_cell.length_a   1.000
_cell.length_b   1.000
_cell.length_c   1.000
_cell.angle_alpha   90.00
_cell.angle_beta   90.00
_cell.angle_gamma   90.00
#
_symmetry.space_group_name_H-M   'P 1'
#
loop_
_entity.id
_entity.type
_entity.pdbx_description
1 polymer ?
#
loop_
_entity_poly.entity_id
_entity_poly.type
_entity_poly.pdbx_seq_one_letter_code
_entity_poly.pdbx_strand_id
1 'polypeptide(L)'
;MNEKELISIFNQQRSIRVKSQLAPTILLSAVLALAATGNLNQNTNWSLKLFVIGLVASGGVFSVTAMLAAIRDSLAVVDALKDLKSLSPVGKGIKNSADQLKIVGVLYMAMSTFNFAVLVIYL
;
A
#
# COMPACT_ATOMS: atom_id res chain seq x y z
N MET A 1 27.97 0.12 1.92
CA MET A 1 27.12 0.44 3.10
C MET A 1 27.33 -0.62 4.15
N ASN A 2 27.29 -0.26 5.43
CA ASN A 2 27.30 -1.22 6.52
C ASN A 2 25.89 -1.73 6.84
N GLU A 3 25.78 -2.79 7.64
CA GLU A 3 24.49 -3.38 8.01
C GLU A 3 23.54 -2.36 8.69
N LYS A 4 24.07 -1.50 9.56
CA LYS A 4 23.27 -0.52 10.30
C LYS A 4 22.60 0.50 9.37
N GLU A 5 23.32 0.97 8.36
CA GLU A 5 22.78 1.87 7.34
C GLU A 5 21.67 1.18 6.53
N LEU A 6 21.88 -0.06 6.11
CA LEU A 6 20.89 -0.84 5.37
C LEU A 6 19.62 -1.08 6.19
N ILE A 7 19.76 -1.42 7.48
CA ILE A 7 18.61 -1.56 8.40
C ILE A 7 17.85 -0.24 8.54
N SER A 8 18.57 0.89 8.62
CA SER A 8 17.95 2.22 8.70
C SER A 8 17.09 2.51 7.47
N ILE A 9 17.64 2.25 6.26
CA ILE A 9 16.88 2.41 5.01
C ILE A 9 15.67 1.48 4.98
N PHE A 10 15.84 0.21 5.36
CA PHE A 10 14.71 -0.72 5.42
C PHE A 10 13.59 -0.23 6.33
N ASN A 11 13.93 0.31 7.50
CA ASN A 11 12.97 0.87 8.45
C ASN A 11 12.28 2.12 7.91
N GLN A 12 13.01 2.96 7.17
CA GLN A 12 12.42 4.09 6.46
C GLN A 12 11.40 3.62 5.42
N GLN A 13 11.73 2.63 4.58
CA GLN A 13 10.79 2.08 3.61
C GLN A 13 9.59 1.41 4.29
N ARG A 14 9.79 0.73 5.43
CA ARG A 14 8.69 0.19 6.26
C ARG A 14 7.77 1.30 6.76
N SER A 15 8.33 2.43 7.20
CA SER A 15 7.56 3.60 7.63
C SER A 15 6.74 4.19 6.47
N ILE A 16 7.33 4.30 5.28
CA ILE A 16 6.64 4.76 4.07
C ILE A 16 5.46 3.83 3.74
N ARG A 17 5.66 2.50 3.76
CA ARG A 17 4.57 1.54 3.54
C ARG A 17 3.39 1.77 4.48
N VAL A 18 3.66 1.95 5.78
CA VAL A 18 2.59 2.22 6.76
C VAL A 18 1.90 3.56 6.50
N LYS A 19 2.68 4.63 6.30
CA LYS A 19 2.13 5.98 6.09
C LYS A 19 1.33 6.12 4.79
N SER A 20 1.72 5.39 3.74
CA SER A 20 1.02 5.38 2.45
C SER A 20 -0.42 4.88 2.53
N GLN A 21 -0.81 4.27 3.65
CA GLN A 21 -2.17 3.77 3.90
C GLN A 21 -3.08 4.74 4.63
N LEU A 22 -2.54 5.78 5.29
CA LEU A 22 -3.36 6.65 6.14
C LEU A 22 -4.42 7.41 5.33
N ALA A 23 -4.00 8.14 4.29
CA ALA A 23 -4.92 8.93 3.48
C ALA A 23 -5.98 8.06 2.75
N PRO A 24 -5.62 6.93 2.10
CA PRO A 24 -6.60 6.00 1.52
C PRO A 24 -7.55 5.40 2.55
N THR A 25 -7.06 5.03 3.74
CA THR A 25 -7.91 4.45 4.79
C THR A 25 -8.97 5.45 5.23
N ILE A 26 -8.61 6.73 5.40
CA ILE A 26 -9.55 7.80 5.72
C ILE A 26 -10.59 7.94 4.60
N LEU A 27 -10.15 7.99 3.35
CA LEU A 27 -11.04 8.12 2.18
C LEU A 27 -12.02 6.94 2.08
N LEU A 28 -11.52 5.71 2.18
CA LEU A 28 -12.34 4.50 2.13
C LEU A 28 -13.33 4.44 3.29
N SER A 29 -12.92 4.86 4.49
CA SER A 29 -13.81 4.91 5.66
C SER A 29 -14.94 5.92 5.47
N ALA A 30 -14.65 7.09 4.90
CA ALA A 30 -15.67 8.09 4.59
C ALA A 30 -16.66 7.59 3.53
N VAL A 31 -16.16 6.97 2.45
CA VAL A 31 -17.01 6.39 1.39
C VAL A 31 -17.87 5.25 1.94
N LEU A 32 -17.30 4.37 2.76
CA LEU A 32 -18.04 3.30 3.42
C LEU A 32 -19.16 3.84 4.32
N ALA A 33 -18.88 4.88 5.11
CA ALA A 33 -19.89 5.50 5.97
C ALA A 33 -21.03 6.13 5.16
N LEU A 34 -20.71 6.82 4.05
CA LEU A 34 -21.73 7.39 3.16
C LEU A 34 -22.56 6.29 2.49
N ALA A 35 -21.94 5.19 2.08
CA ALA A 35 -22.65 4.03 1.52
C ALA A 35 -23.57 3.38 2.57
N ALA A 36 -23.06 3.09 3.76
CA ALA A 36 -23.79 2.43 4.84
C ALA A 36 -24.98 3.26 5.36
N THR A 37 -24.87 4.58 5.33
CA THR A 37 -25.97 5.49 5.71
C THR A 37 -26.96 5.77 4.58
N GLY A 38 -26.73 5.21 3.39
CA GLY A 38 -27.58 5.44 2.22
C GLY A 38 -27.39 6.82 1.56
N ASN A 39 -26.44 7.64 2.03
CA ASN A 39 -26.13 8.95 1.42
C ASN A 39 -25.35 8.83 0.11
N LEU A 40 -24.79 7.65 -0.18
CA LEU A 40 -24.13 7.32 -1.44
C LEU A 40 -24.64 5.95 -1.93
N ASN A 41 -25.42 5.94 -3.01
CA ASN A 41 -26.09 4.74 -3.52
C ASN A 41 -26.41 4.83 -5.03
N GLN A 42 -27.11 3.82 -5.56
CA GLN A 42 -27.51 3.70 -6.97
C GLN A 42 -28.39 4.84 -7.50
N ASN A 43 -29.11 5.57 -6.65
CA ASN A 43 -29.95 6.70 -7.03
C ASN A 43 -29.21 8.05 -6.94
N THR A 44 -27.96 8.07 -6.46
CA THR A 44 -27.15 9.30 -6.39
C THR A 44 -26.93 9.90 -7.78
N ASN A 45 -26.85 11.23 -7.86
CA ASN A 45 -26.58 11.94 -9.12
C ASN A 45 -25.32 11.41 -9.82
N TRP A 46 -25.39 11.23 -11.15
CA TRP A 46 -24.31 10.66 -11.96
C TRP A 46 -22.97 11.41 -11.83
N SER A 47 -22.99 12.74 -11.85
CA SER A 47 -21.78 13.54 -11.72
C SER A 47 -21.10 13.34 -10.36
N LEU A 48 -21.89 13.17 -9.29
CA LEU A 48 -21.36 12.90 -7.96
C LEU A 48 -20.78 11.48 -7.86
N LYS A 49 -21.42 10.47 -8.47
CA LYS A 49 -20.86 9.11 -8.53
C LYS A 49 -19.51 9.08 -9.23
N LEU A 50 -19.41 9.70 -10.40
CA LEU A 50 -18.16 9.79 -11.16
C LEU A 50 -17.08 10.54 -10.37
N PHE A 51 -17.44 11.61 -9.67
CA PHE A 51 -16.51 12.34 -8.82
C PHE A 51 -15.98 11.47 -7.67
N VAL A 52 -16.85 10.74 -6.97
CA VAL A 52 -16.45 9.81 -5.89
C VAL A 52 -15.57 8.69 -6.42
N ILE A 53 -15.93 8.06 -7.55
CA ILE A 53 -15.11 7.04 -8.20
C ILE A 53 -13.73 7.60 -8.56
N GLY A 54 -13.67 8.79 -9.17
CA GLY A 54 -12.41 9.45 -9.53
C GLY A 54 -11.56 9.80 -8.30
N LEU A 55 -12.19 10.25 -7.21
CA LEU A 55 -11.51 10.56 -5.96
C LEU A 55 -10.88 9.30 -5.34
N VAL A 56 -11.65 8.21 -5.26
CA VAL A 56 -11.17 6.91 -4.75
C VAL A 56 -10.08 6.33 -5.65
N ALA A 57 -10.25 6.38 -6.97
CA ALA A 57 -9.24 5.93 -7.93
C ALA A 57 -7.92 6.69 -7.74
N SER A 58 -7.98 8.02 -7.62
CA SER A 58 -6.80 8.86 -7.42
C SER A 58 -6.06 8.52 -6.13
N GLY A 59 -6.81 8.39 -5.02
CA GLY A 59 -6.23 7.98 -3.73
C GLY A 59 -5.62 6.57 -3.76
N GLY A 60 -6.29 5.64 -4.45
CA GLY A 60 -5.79 4.28 -4.66
C GLY A 60 -4.50 4.24 -5.47
N VAL A 61 -4.42 4.96 -6.60
CA VAL A 61 -3.22 5.02 -7.46
C VAL A 61 -2.01 5.56 -6.69
N PHE A 62 -2.17 6.66 -5.93
CA PHE A 62 -1.06 7.20 -5.14
C PHE A 62 -0.60 6.23 -4.05
N SER A 63 -1.52 5.49 -3.45
CA SER A 63 -1.16 4.51 -2.42
C SER A 63 -0.45 3.28 -3.00
N VAL A 64 -0.99 2.70 -4.08
CA VAL A 64 -0.38 1.55 -4.75
C VAL A 64 1.01 1.87 -5.24
N THR A 65 1.20 3.02 -5.90
CA THR A 65 2.52 3.42 -6.40
C THR A 65 3.54 3.62 -5.27
N ALA A 66 3.16 4.30 -4.19
CA ALA A 66 4.01 4.48 -3.01
C ALA A 66 4.37 3.14 -2.33
N MET A 67 3.39 2.25 -2.19
CA MET A 67 3.58 0.92 -1.60
C MET A 67 4.56 0.07 -2.43
N LEU A 68 4.37 0.04 -3.76
CA LEU A 68 5.22 -0.73 -4.67
C LEU A 68 6.65 -0.16 -4.72
N ALA A 69 6.81 1.16 -4.73
CA ALA A 69 8.13 1.79 -4.66
C ALA A 69 8.84 1.42 -3.34
N ALA A 70 8.14 1.52 -2.21
CA ALA A 70 8.70 1.16 -0.92
C ALA A 70 9.07 -0.34 -0.80
N ILE A 71 8.30 -1.23 -1.44
CA ILE A 71 8.63 -2.66 -1.54
C ILE A 71 9.86 -2.87 -2.41
N ARG A 72 9.92 -2.29 -3.61
CA ARG A 72 11.07 -2.40 -4.52
C ARG A 72 12.35 -1.96 -3.84
N ASP A 73 12.33 -0.82 -3.18
CA ASP A 73 13.51 -0.29 -2.50
C ASP A 73 13.88 -1.15 -1.27
N SER A 74 12.90 -1.76 -0.59
CA SER A 74 13.17 -2.75 0.47
C SER A 74 13.81 -4.03 -0.07
N LEU A 75 13.43 -4.49 -1.27
CA LEU A 75 14.05 -5.64 -1.91
C LEU A 75 15.51 -5.33 -2.31
N ALA A 76 15.80 -4.12 -2.78
CA ALA A 76 17.16 -3.68 -3.04
C ALA A 76 18.03 -3.69 -1.76
N VAL A 77 17.45 -3.31 -0.61
CA VAL A 77 18.12 -3.44 0.69
C VAL A 77 18.35 -4.92 1.05
N VAL A 78 17.38 -5.79 0.80
CA VAL A 78 17.55 -7.24 1.02
C VAL A 78 18.69 -7.79 0.17
N ASP A 79 18.80 -7.38 -1.09
CA ASP A 79 19.90 -7.79 -1.97
C ASP A 79 21.25 -7.28 -1.45
N ALA A 80 21.34 -6.01 -1.06
CA ALA A 80 22.56 -5.46 -0.46
C ALA A 80 22.98 -6.17 0.85
N LEU A 81 22.01 -6.65 1.65
CA LEU A 81 22.30 -7.44 2.85
C LEU A 81 22.87 -8.83 2.52
N LYS A 82 22.56 -9.41 1.35
CA LYS A 82 23.11 -10.71 0.93
C LYS A 82 24.61 -10.64 0.66
N ASP A 83 25.12 -9.47 0.27
CA ASP A 83 26.52 -9.25 -0.07
C ASP A 83 27.42 -9.01 1.16
N LEU A 84 26.84 -8.85 2.34
CA LEU A 84 27.59 -8.67 3.58
C LEU A 84 28.12 -10.00 4.14
N LYS A 85 29.40 -10.01 4.54
CA LYS A 85 30.09 -11.20 5.08
C LYS A 85 29.47 -11.73 6.37
N SER A 86 28.92 -10.84 7.20
CA SER A 86 28.29 -11.18 8.48
C SER A 86 27.07 -10.32 8.69
N LEU A 87 25.99 -10.94 9.18
CA LEU A 87 24.74 -10.26 9.50
C LEU A 87 24.35 -10.53 10.94
N SER A 88 23.87 -9.50 11.62
CA SER A 88 23.15 -9.62 12.88
C SER A 88 21.86 -10.44 12.69
N PRO A 89 21.24 -10.92 13.79
CA PRO A 89 19.93 -11.56 13.72
C PRO A 89 18.86 -10.70 13.03
N VAL A 90 18.91 -9.37 13.20
CA VAL A 90 17.99 -8.42 12.57
C VAL A 90 18.19 -8.39 11.06
N GLY A 91 19.44 -8.25 10.61
CA GLY A 91 19.78 -8.28 9.18
C GLY A 91 19.41 -9.59 8.51
N LYS A 92 19.60 -10.73 9.20
CA LYS A 92 19.13 -12.04 8.72
C LYS A 92 17.60 -12.09 8.57
N GLY A 93 16.87 -11.56 9.54
CA GLY A 93 15.40 -11.48 9.48
C GLY A 93 14.92 -10.65 8.29
N ILE A 94 15.52 -9.47 8.07
CA ILE A 94 15.21 -8.62 6.91
C ILE A 94 15.56 -9.35 5.61
N LYS A 95 16.76 -9.95 5.50
CA LYS A 95 17.18 -10.71 4.33
C LYS A 95 16.18 -11.80 3.94
N ASN A 96 15.60 -12.48 4.93
CA ASN A 96 14.64 -13.56 4.73
C ASN A 96 13.21 -13.06 4.44
N SER A 97 12.95 -11.76 4.46
CA SER A 97 11.61 -11.18 4.25
C SER A 97 11.25 -10.92 2.78
N ALA A 98 12.15 -11.19 1.82
CA ALA A 98 11.97 -10.87 0.40
C ALA A 98 10.64 -11.37 -0.17
N ASP A 99 10.31 -12.64 0.05
CA ASP A 99 9.10 -13.24 -0.52
C ASP A 99 7.85 -12.70 0.15
N GLN A 100 7.89 -12.46 1.47
CA GLN A 100 6.79 -11.81 2.19
C GLN A 100 6.53 -10.41 1.65
N LEU A 101 7.58 -9.63 1.34
CA LEU A 101 7.44 -8.30 0.74
C LEU A 101 6.73 -8.35 -0.62
N LYS A 102 7.09 -9.32 -1.47
CA LYS A 102 6.44 -9.52 -2.77
C LYS A 102 4.97 -9.92 -2.61
N ILE A 103 4.69 -10.89 -1.73
CA ILE A 103 3.33 -11.34 -1.43
C ILE A 103 2.47 -10.18 -0.94
N VAL A 104 3.00 -9.37 -0.02
CA VAL A 104 2.30 -8.17 0.48
C VAL A 104 2.02 -7.19 -0.65
N GLY A 105 2.95 -6.97 -1.58
CA GLY A 105 2.72 -6.10 -2.74
C GLY A 105 1.59 -6.59 -3.64
N VAL A 106 1.57 -7.90 -3.93
CA VAL A 106 0.50 -8.53 -4.73
C VAL A 106 -0.83 -8.46 -4.01
N LEU A 107 -0.88 -8.83 -2.73
CA LEU A 107 -2.10 -8.78 -1.93
C LEU A 107 -2.64 -7.35 -1.85
N TYR A 108 -1.76 -6.36 -1.67
CA TYR A 108 -2.14 -4.96 -1.64
C TYR A 108 -2.83 -4.53 -2.93
N MET A 109 -2.21 -4.80 -4.08
CA MET A 109 -2.81 -4.49 -5.38
C MET A 109 -4.14 -5.21 -5.58
N ALA A 110 -4.19 -6.52 -5.29
CA ALA A 110 -5.40 -7.33 -5.46
C ALA A 110 -6.56 -6.77 -4.61
N MET A 111 -6.32 -6.43 -3.35
CA MET A 111 -7.33 -5.88 -2.45
C MET A 111 -7.74 -4.45 -2.86
N SER A 112 -6.81 -3.62 -3.33
CA SER A 112 -7.12 -2.29 -3.87
C SER A 112 -8.02 -2.37 -5.10
N THR A 113 -7.69 -3.25 -6.05
CA THR A 113 -8.50 -3.48 -7.25
C THR A 113 -9.86 -4.04 -6.91
N PHE A 114 -9.93 -5.03 -6.00
CA PHE A 114 -11.19 -5.60 -5.53
C PHE A 114 -12.11 -4.53 -4.95
N ASN A 115 -11.63 -3.73 -3.98
CA ASN A 115 -12.45 -2.70 -3.35
C ASN A 115 -12.92 -1.64 -4.34
N PHE A 116 -12.06 -1.25 -5.29
CA PHE A 116 -12.44 -0.29 -6.33
C PHE A 116 -13.50 -0.85 -7.27
N ALA A 117 -13.36 -2.10 -7.72
CA ALA A 117 -14.36 -2.75 -8.57
C ALA A 117 -15.71 -2.88 -7.86
N VAL A 118 -15.70 -3.27 -6.57
CA VAL A 118 -16.92 -3.35 -5.76
C VAL A 118 -17.59 -1.98 -5.64
N LEU A 119 -16.82 -0.90 -5.44
CA LEU A 119 -17.37 0.46 -5.41
C LEU A 119 -18.06 0.83 -6.73
N VAL A 120 -17.41 0.55 -7.87
CA VAL A 120 -17.95 0.86 -9.19
C VAL A 120 -19.23 0.06 -9.49
N ILE A 121 -19.33 -1.19 -9.01
CA ILE A 121 -20.54 -2.00 -9.16
C ILE A 121 -21.65 -1.52 -8.21
N TYR A 122 -21.29 -1.10 -7.00
CA TYR A 122 -22.23 -0.68 -5.97
C TYR A 122 -22.90 0.67 -6.29
N LEU A 123 -22.14 1.62 -6.84
CA LEU A 123 -22.64 2.94 -7.22
C LEU A 123 -23.33 2.93 -8.57
#